data_AF-A0A812HM04-F1
#
_entry.id   AF-A0A812HM04-F1
#
_cell.length_a   1.000
_cell.length_b   1.000
_cell.length_c   1.000
_cell.angle_alpha   90.00
_cell.angle_beta   90.00
_cell.angle_gamma   90.00
#
_symmetry.space_group_name_H-M   'P 1'
#
loop_
_entity.id
_entity.type
_entity.pdbx_description
1 polymer ?
#
loop_
_entity_poly.entity_id
_entity_poly.type
_entity_poly.pdbx_seq_one_letter_code
_entity_poly.pdbx_strand_id
1 'polypeptide(L)'
;MLRWAVLLSFFTVAAAEGCEGKLEKDHQRSGSCEDDIDASQLLQHALAEKETSWEDFRLASKGSPEFSIHLAFMGFRAAKYMLHEEAEEVHEAAQHAGNQLRRMVDTAPPEQVREVFRQALTPMEDFLNDVQKQLDRGVPLVDHSLSSYDLYRARKAYLSSVQDAHSVLAKLWSICTKLDHRHIENDLRECTQASKAFEEAYPKAKLDFLSALEEEFEKRVEHRQNLRKFANIIVAEMMAIARHMSQEVSKVLTDTTEGLAKLAGLLPEGANATEAAAS
;
A
#
# COMPACT_ATOMS: atom_id res chain seq x y z
N MET A 1 -32.18 4.53 13.25
CA MET A 1 -32.47 4.70 11.81
C MET A 1 -32.68 6.17 11.51
N LEU A 2 -31.60 6.97 11.44
CA LEU A 2 -31.67 8.43 11.27
C LEU A 2 -30.27 8.97 10.91
N ARG A 3 -29.73 8.61 9.73
CA ARG A 3 -28.42 9.13 9.27
C ARG A 3 -28.23 9.26 7.75
N TRP A 4 -29.29 9.16 6.94
CA TRP A 4 -29.20 9.29 5.48
C TRP A 4 -29.70 10.64 4.91
N ALA A 5 -30.13 11.58 5.75
CA ALA A 5 -30.80 12.81 5.29
C ALA A 5 -29.90 14.07 5.23
N VAL A 6 -28.58 13.95 5.45
CA VAL A 6 -27.68 15.12 5.43
C VAL A 6 -26.82 15.18 4.15
N LEU A 7 -26.68 14.06 3.42
CA LEU A 7 -25.91 14.02 2.16
C LEU A 7 -26.73 14.36 0.90
N LEU A 8 -28.07 14.33 0.98
CA LEU A 8 -28.96 14.63 -0.15
C LEU A 8 -29.43 16.10 -0.22
N SER A 9 -29.16 16.90 0.81
CA SER A 9 -29.65 18.28 0.92
C SER A 9 -28.82 19.33 0.18
N PHE A 10 -27.66 18.95 -0.37
CA PHE A 10 -26.77 19.86 -1.11
C PHE A 10 -26.75 19.62 -2.62
N PHE A 11 -27.43 18.59 -3.13
CA PHE A 11 -27.50 18.30 -4.57
C PHE A 11 -28.78 18.81 -5.27
N THR A 12 -29.64 19.58 -4.59
CA THR A 12 -30.87 20.15 -5.17
C THR A 12 -30.85 21.68 -5.35
N VAL A 13 -29.68 22.32 -5.32
CA VAL A 13 -29.54 23.76 -5.66
C VAL A 13 -28.70 23.90 -6.92
N ALA A 14 -29.23 23.43 -8.06
CA ALA A 14 -28.79 23.83 -9.40
C ALA A 14 -29.76 23.39 -10.52
N ALA A 15 -31.03 23.11 -10.22
CA ALA A 15 -32.01 22.74 -11.25
C ALA A 15 -33.45 22.98 -10.78
N ALA A 16 -33.89 24.25 -10.73
CA ALA A 16 -35.26 24.69 -11.00
C ALA A 16 -35.49 26.10 -10.43
N GLU A 17 -35.62 27.08 -11.33
CA GLU A 17 -36.40 28.34 -11.27
C GLU A 17 -35.80 29.21 -12.40
N GLY A 18 -36.42 29.35 -13.58
CA GLY A 18 -37.76 29.89 -13.78
C GLY A 18 -37.65 31.40 -14.04
N CYS A 19 -37.15 31.81 -15.21
CA CYS A 19 -37.13 33.22 -15.63
C CYS A 19 -37.80 33.41 -17.00
N GLU A 20 -39.14 33.49 -17.00
CA GLU A 20 -39.89 34.27 -17.99
C GLU A 20 -40.36 35.57 -17.33
N GLY A 21 -39.97 36.73 -17.90
CA GLY A 21 -40.45 38.04 -17.45
C GLY A 21 -39.64 39.22 -18.01
N LYS A 22 -40.11 39.79 -19.13
CA LYS A 22 -39.65 41.05 -19.75
C LYS A 22 -39.79 42.26 -18.81
N LEU A 23 -38.78 43.16 -18.77
CA LEU A 23 -38.85 44.58 -19.21
C LEU A 23 -37.61 45.40 -18.82
N GLU A 24 -37.03 46.04 -19.84
CA GLU A 24 -36.37 47.36 -19.88
C GLU A 24 -35.38 47.86 -18.80
N LYS A 25 -34.18 48.18 -19.35
CA LYS A 25 -33.32 49.36 -19.13
C LYS A 25 -32.48 49.51 -17.85
N ASP A 26 -31.21 49.74 -18.15
CA ASP A 26 -30.19 50.54 -17.45
C ASP A 26 -29.09 49.81 -16.67
N HIS A 27 -27.92 49.82 -17.32
CA HIS A 27 -26.57 50.08 -16.81
C HIS A 27 -26.04 49.29 -15.59
N GLN A 28 -24.94 48.57 -15.87
CA GLN A 28 -23.77 48.38 -15.00
C GLN A 28 -24.00 47.77 -13.61
N ARG A 29 -23.90 46.43 -13.54
CA ARG A 29 -22.86 45.76 -12.75
C ARG A 29 -22.83 44.29 -13.14
N SER A 30 -21.72 43.87 -13.76
CA SER A 30 -21.32 42.47 -13.83
C SER A 30 -21.05 41.99 -12.40
N GLY A 31 -22.06 41.44 -11.74
CA GLY A 31 -21.86 40.54 -10.62
C GLY A 31 -21.69 39.14 -11.18
N SER A 32 -20.45 38.67 -11.31
CA SER A 32 -20.20 37.26 -11.54
C SER A 32 -20.69 36.49 -10.31
N CYS A 33 -21.67 35.62 -10.51
CA CYS A 33 -21.88 34.49 -9.61
C CYS A 33 -20.79 33.46 -9.95
N GLU A 34 -19.55 33.75 -9.58
CA GLU A 34 -18.52 32.73 -9.39
C GLU A 34 -18.66 32.23 -7.96
N ASP A 35 -19.56 31.26 -7.77
CA ASP A 35 -19.48 30.36 -6.62
C ASP A 35 -18.25 29.46 -6.84
N ASP A 36 -17.06 30.03 -6.63
CA ASP A 36 -15.83 29.28 -6.41
C ASP A 36 -16.05 28.48 -5.12
N ILE A 37 -16.54 27.24 -5.24
CA ILE A 37 -16.43 26.27 -4.16
C ILE A 37 -14.94 26.20 -3.82
N ASP A 38 -14.57 26.73 -2.65
CA ASP A 38 -13.18 26.82 -2.21
C ASP A 38 -12.56 25.42 -2.27
N ALA A 39 -11.64 25.25 -3.22
CA ALA A 39 -10.85 24.05 -3.42
C ALA A 39 -10.23 23.54 -2.11
N SER A 40 -9.93 24.46 -1.19
CA SER A 40 -9.38 24.17 0.14
C SER A 40 -10.43 23.53 1.07
N GLN A 41 -11.70 23.93 0.98
CA GLN A 41 -12.80 23.32 1.74
C GLN A 41 -13.15 21.93 1.20
N LEU A 42 -13.18 21.75 -0.12
CA LEU A 42 -13.35 20.41 -0.72
C LEU A 42 -12.21 19.47 -0.32
N LEU A 43 -10.98 19.97 -0.27
CA LEU A 43 -9.81 19.21 0.17
C LEU A 43 -9.86 18.90 1.67
N GLN A 44 -10.33 19.83 2.51
CA GLN A 44 -10.48 19.62 3.96
C GLN A 44 -11.65 18.69 4.33
N HIS A 45 -12.69 18.61 3.49
CA HIS A 45 -13.83 17.67 3.65
C HIS A 45 -13.56 16.27 3.07
N ALA A 46 -12.90 16.18 1.91
CA ALA A 46 -11.94 15.09 1.66
C ALA A 46 -10.89 15.11 2.81
N LEU A 47 -9.87 14.30 2.99
CA LEU A 47 -9.07 14.28 4.25
C LEU A 47 -9.85 14.02 5.59
N ALA A 48 -10.89 14.77 5.97
CA ALA A 48 -11.68 14.59 7.21
C ALA A 48 -12.70 13.43 7.17
N GLU A 49 -13.15 13.02 5.98
CA GLU A 49 -14.03 11.86 5.82
C GLU A 49 -13.33 10.51 6.09
N LYS A 50 -14.14 9.53 6.53
CA LYS A 50 -13.76 8.19 7.01
C LYS A 50 -13.02 7.33 5.98
N GLU A 51 -12.33 6.31 6.50
CA GLU A 51 -11.85 5.16 5.74
C GLU A 51 -12.91 4.67 4.75
N THR A 52 -12.46 4.35 3.54
CA THR A 52 -13.32 3.91 2.42
C THR A 52 -12.76 2.59 1.93
N SER A 53 -13.57 1.54 1.88
CA SER A 53 -13.15 0.27 1.27
C SER A 53 -13.40 0.26 -0.24
N TRP A 54 -12.83 -0.71 -0.96
CA TRP A 54 -13.16 -0.93 -2.37
C TRP A 54 -14.64 -1.25 -2.61
N GLU A 55 -15.30 -1.87 -1.62
CA GLU A 55 -16.73 -2.16 -1.68
C GLU A 55 -17.57 -0.89 -1.51
N ASP A 56 -17.18 0.01 -0.60
CA ASP A 56 -17.84 1.31 -0.44
C ASP A 56 -17.72 2.16 -1.70
N PHE A 57 -16.52 2.22 -2.30
CA PHE A 57 -16.29 2.88 -3.58
C PHE A 57 -17.22 2.31 -4.66
N ARG A 58 -17.29 0.98 -4.78
CA ARG A 58 -18.15 0.26 -5.74
C ARG A 58 -19.65 0.50 -5.51
N LEU A 59 -20.08 0.63 -4.26
CA LEU A 59 -21.48 0.90 -3.93
C LEU A 59 -21.86 2.35 -4.22
N ALA A 60 -20.99 3.31 -3.89
CA ALA A 60 -21.24 4.73 -4.11
C ALA A 60 -21.44 5.08 -5.59
N SER A 61 -20.77 4.38 -6.50
CA SER A 61 -20.91 4.63 -7.93
C SER A 61 -22.17 4.10 -8.57
N LYS A 62 -22.75 3.01 -8.08
CA LYS A 62 -24.02 2.48 -8.59
C LYS A 62 -25.15 3.50 -8.45
N GLY A 63 -25.01 4.46 -7.54
CA GLY A 63 -25.96 5.54 -7.31
C GLY A 63 -25.67 6.85 -8.07
N SER A 64 -24.53 6.97 -8.76
CA SER A 64 -24.13 8.21 -9.43
C SER A 64 -24.15 8.07 -10.96
N PRO A 65 -24.93 8.88 -11.69
CA PRO A 65 -24.92 8.86 -13.15
C PRO A 65 -23.63 9.42 -13.76
N GLU A 66 -22.82 10.14 -12.97
CA GLU A 66 -21.60 10.80 -13.43
C GLU A 66 -20.38 10.48 -12.55
N PHE A 67 -19.20 10.47 -13.18
CA PHE A 67 -17.92 10.28 -12.50
C PHE A 67 -17.48 11.61 -11.86
N SER A 68 -17.53 11.69 -10.53
CA SER A 68 -17.27 12.92 -9.78
C SER A 68 -15.89 12.93 -9.10
N ILE A 69 -15.43 14.12 -8.68
CA ILE A 69 -14.23 14.26 -7.86
C ILE A 69 -14.34 13.47 -6.54
N HIS A 70 -15.56 13.36 -5.98
CA HIS A 70 -15.81 12.57 -4.78
C HIS A 70 -15.54 11.09 -5.02
N LEU A 71 -15.99 10.53 -6.15
CA LEU A 71 -15.67 9.15 -6.52
C LEU A 71 -14.17 8.93 -6.69
N ALA A 72 -13.44 9.88 -7.28
CA ALA A 72 -11.98 9.80 -7.37
C ALA A 72 -11.31 9.79 -5.98
N PHE A 73 -11.77 10.64 -5.05
CA PHE A 73 -11.28 10.64 -3.67
C PHE A 73 -11.56 9.32 -2.96
N MET A 74 -12.76 8.75 -3.14
CA MET A 74 -13.10 7.43 -2.61
C MET A 74 -12.19 6.32 -3.16
N GLY A 75 -11.87 6.34 -4.46
CA GLY A 75 -11.00 5.34 -5.08
C GLY A 75 -9.57 5.36 -4.52
N PHE A 76 -8.99 6.55 -4.32
CA PHE A 76 -7.70 6.71 -3.65
C PHE A 76 -7.72 6.26 -2.18
N ARG A 77 -8.80 6.56 -1.46
CA ARG A 77 -8.97 6.09 -0.08
C ARG A 77 -9.13 4.57 0.00
N ALA A 78 -9.86 3.97 -0.93
CA ALA A 78 -9.97 2.52 -1.07
C ALA A 78 -8.61 1.86 -1.31
N ALA A 79 -7.81 2.44 -2.19
CA ALA A 79 -6.44 1.98 -2.42
C ALA A 79 -5.58 2.07 -1.15
N LYS A 80 -5.66 3.20 -0.42
CA LYS A 80 -4.93 3.40 0.84
C LYS A 80 -5.38 2.41 1.93
N TYR A 81 -6.70 2.26 2.12
CA TYR A 81 -7.28 1.39 3.13
C TYR A 81 -6.83 -0.07 2.93
N MET A 82 -6.92 -0.57 1.70
CA MET A 82 -6.45 -1.91 1.34
C MET A 82 -4.95 -2.09 1.65
N LEU A 83 -4.12 -1.10 1.32
CA LEU A 83 -2.69 -1.18 1.61
C LEU A 83 -2.38 -1.15 3.11
N HIS A 84 -3.19 -0.44 3.90
CA HIS A 84 -3.12 -0.48 5.36
C HIS A 84 -3.44 -1.88 5.90
N GLU A 85 -4.54 -2.49 5.46
CA GLU A 85 -4.90 -3.87 5.86
C GLU A 85 -3.80 -4.86 5.46
N GLU A 86 -3.28 -4.77 4.23
CA GLU A 86 -2.16 -5.59 3.76
C GLU A 86 -0.94 -5.45 4.70
N ALA A 87 -0.62 -4.21 5.11
CA ALA A 87 0.55 -3.94 5.95
C ALA A 87 0.38 -4.41 7.41
N GLU A 88 -0.81 -4.27 7.99
CA GLU A 88 -1.09 -4.76 9.35
C GLU A 88 -0.93 -6.28 9.43
N GLU A 89 -1.52 -7.01 8.49
CA GLU A 89 -1.43 -8.47 8.43
C GLU A 89 0.01 -8.96 8.20
N VAL A 90 0.77 -8.28 7.33
CA VAL A 90 2.19 -8.58 7.12
C VAL A 90 3.01 -8.30 8.38
N HIS A 91 2.69 -7.23 9.11
CA HIS A 91 3.37 -6.92 10.37
C HIS A 91 3.12 -8.00 11.43
N GLU A 92 1.89 -8.48 11.58
CA GLU A 92 1.57 -9.58 12.49
C GLU A 92 2.31 -10.88 12.11
N ALA A 93 2.31 -11.22 10.82
CA ALA A 93 3.04 -12.38 10.31
C ALA A 93 4.56 -12.24 10.55
N ALA A 94 5.11 -11.04 10.35
CA ALA A 94 6.52 -10.75 10.57
C ALA A 94 6.90 -10.89 12.05
N GLN A 95 6.08 -10.37 12.97
CA GLN A 95 6.29 -10.55 14.41
C GLN A 95 6.26 -12.03 14.80
N HIS A 96 5.30 -12.80 14.27
CA HIS A 96 5.17 -14.22 14.58
C HIS A 96 6.39 -15.01 14.10
N ALA A 97 6.72 -14.90 12.81
CA ALA A 97 7.83 -15.60 12.19
C ALA A 97 9.17 -15.18 12.80
N GLY A 98 9.39 -13.87 12.99
CA GLY A 98 10.61 -13.35 13.61
C GLY A 98 10.84 -13.88 15.03
N ASN A 99 9.79 -13.96 15.85
CA ASN A 99 9.88 -14.53 17.19
C ASN A 99 10.18 -16.03 17.17
N GLN A 100 9.58 -16.79 16.25
CA GLN A 100 9.83 -18.22 16.10
C GLN A 100 11.27 -18.50 15.64
N LEU A 101 11.71 -17.80 14.59
CA LEU A 101 13.05 -17.93 14.02
C LEU A 101 14.14 -17.53 15.03
N ARG A 102 13.95 -16.42 15.74
CA ARG A 102 14.87 -15.98 16.78
C ARG A 102 15.02 -17.01 17.90
N ARG A 103 13.92 -17.60 18.38
CA ARG A 103 13.98 -18.65 19.41
C ARG A 103 14.74 -19.89 18.93
N MET A 104 14.56 -20.29 17.67
CA MET A 104 15.30 -21.41 17.08
C MET A 104 16.80 -21.16 17.08
N VAL A 105 17.23 -19.95 16.73
CA VAL A 105 18.64 -19.58 16.68
C VAL A 105 19.23 -19.42 18.10
N ASP A 106 18.58 -18.66 18.97
CA ASP A 106 19.13 -18.27 20.28
C ASP A 106 19.27 -19.45 21.27
N THR A 107 18.48 -20.51 21.09
CA THR A 107 18.45 -21.65 22.02
C THR A 107 19.24 -22.85 21.55
N ALA A 108 19.70 -22.83 20.29
CA ALA A 108 20.38 -23.97 19.71
C ALA A 108 21.89 -23.94 20.02
N PRO A 109 22.49 -25.09 20.35
CA PRO A 109 23.95 -25.18 20.44
C PRO A 109 24.58 -25.12 19.04
N PRO A 110 25.81 -24.59 18.89
CA PRO A 110 26.48 -24.45 17.59
C PRO A 110 26.57 -25.75 16.78
N GLU A 111 26.77 -26.90 17.43
CA GLU A 111 26.77 -28.21 16.78
C GLU A 111 25.45 -28.59 16.08
N GLN A 112 24.33 -27.96 16.43
CA GLN A 112 23.02 -28.18 15.81
C GLN A 112 22.69 -27.21 14.67
N VAL A 113 23.62 -26.34 14.28
CA VAL A 113 23.39 -25.28 13.28
C VAL A 113 22.70 -25.79 12.00
N ARG A 114 23.08 -26.97 11.49
CA ARG A 114 22.48 -27.57 10.28
C ARG A 114 21.00 -27.91 10.45
N GLU A 115 20.64 -28.42 11.63
CA GLU A 115 19.25 -28.76 11.91
C GLU A 115 18.42 -27.50 12.14
N VAL A 116 18.98 -26.47 12.78
CA VAL A 116 18.34 -25.16 12.94
C VAL A 116 18.08 -24.52 11.58
N PHE A 117 19.06 -24.54 10.68
CA PHE A 117 18.89 -24.09 9.29
C PHE A 117 17.72 -24.78 8.62
N ARG A 118 17.66 -26.12 8.71
CA ARG A 118 16.59 -26.92 8.12
C ARG A 118 15.22 -26.60 8.72
N GLN A 119 15.16 -26.40 10.04
CA GLN A 119 13.92 -26.07 10.76
C GLN A 119 13.44 -24.64 10.48
N ALA A 120 14.37 -23.70 10.22
CA ALA A 120 14.05 -22.32 9.91
C ALA A 120 13.38 -22.14 8.52
N LEU A 121 13.59 -23.09 7.60
CA LEU A 121 12.98 -23.02 6.26
C LEU A 121 11.45 -22.95 6.32
N THR A 122 10.81 -23.78 7.15
CA THR A 122 9.33 -23.82 7.24
C THR A 122 8.72 -22.49 7.69
N PRO A 123 9.09 -21.88 8.85
CA PRO A 123 8.54 -20.58 9.23
C PRO A 123 8.91 -19.44 8.29
N MET A 124 10.02 -19.52 7.57
CA MET A 124 10.33 -18.56 6.49
C MET A 124 9.40 -18.74 5.29
N GLU A 125 9.11 -19.98 4.89
CA GLU A 125 8.17 -20.29 3.82
C GLU A 125 6.76 -19.80 4.16
N ASP A 126 6.29 -20.15 5.36
CA ASP A 126 4.97 -19.77 5.87
C ASP A 126 4.81 -18.25 5.88
N PHE A 127 5.83 -17.53 6.36
CA PHE A 127 5.84 -16.07 6.35
C PHE A 127 5.74 -15.49 4.93
N LEU A 128 6.54 -15.97 3.98
CA LEU A 128 6.48 -15.46 2.60
C LEU A 128 5.17 -15.82 1.90
N ASN A 129 4.58 -16.98 2.22
CA ASN A 129 3.25 -17.35 1.74
C ASN A 129 2.16 -16.45 2.31
N ASP A 130 2.25 -16.06 3.59
CA ASP A 130 1.34 -15.09 4.19
C ASP A 130 1.46 -13.72 3.51
N VAL A 131 2.67 -13.25 3.21
CA VAL A 131 2.88 -12.02 2.43
C VAL A 131 2.23 -12.13 1.04
N GLN A 132 2.42 -13.24 0.32
CA GLN A 132 1.77 -13.46 -0.99
C GLN A 132 0.25 -13.44 -0.88
N LYS A 133 -0.31 -14.09 0.14
CA LYS A 133 -1.77 -14.11 0.38
C LYS A 133 -2.33 -12.71 0.59
N GLN A 134 -1.61 -11.82 1.29
CA GLN A 134 -2.05 -10.44 1.45
C GLN A 134 -1.99 -9.65 0.13
N LEU A 135 -0.97 -9.88 -0.70
CA LEU A 135 -0.91 -9.27 -2.05
C LEU A 135 -2.08 -9.70 -2.93
N ASP A 136 -2.47 -10.97 -2.86
CA ASP A 136 -3.58 -11.53 -3.64
C ASP A 136 -4.96 -11.08 -3.14
N ARG A 137 -5.10 -10.72 -1.86
CA ARG A 137 -6.38 -10.34 -1.24
C ARG A 137 -7.06 -9.18 -1.98
N GLY A 138 -6.29 -8.22 -2.46
CA GLY A 138 -6.82 -7.06 -3.18
C GLY A 138 -7.19 -7.33 -4.64
N VAL A 139 -6.68 -8.40 -5.27
CA VAL A 139 -6.91 -8.73 -6.68
C VAL A 139 -8.39 -8.76 -7.06
N PRO A 140 -9.26 -9.59 -6.44
CA PRO A 140 -10.66 -9.64 -6.84
C PRO A 140 -11.39 -8.31 -6.62
N LEU A 141 -11.05 -7.58 -5.55
CA LEU A 141 -11.69 -6.31 -5.20
C LEU A 141 -11.31 -5.21 -6.19
N VAL A 142 -10.02 -5.04 -6.47
CA VAL A 142 -9.52 -4.03 -7.40
C VAL A 142 -9.94 -4.37 -8.83
N ASP A 143 -9.85 -5.64 -9.24
CA ASP A 143 -10.26 -6.10 -10.57
C ASP A 143 -11.73 -5.78 -10.84
N HIS A 144 -12.61 -6.15 -9.91
CA HIS A 144 -14.03 -5.91 -10.03
C HIS A 144 -14.39 -4.42 -9.93
N SER A 145 -13.83 -3.71 -8.95
CA SER A 145 -14.14 -2.31 -8.74
C SER A 145 -13.62 -1.42 -9.86
N LEU A 146 -12.42 -1.62 -10.38
CA LEU A 146 -11.90 -0.77 -11.47
C LEU A 146 -12.48 -1.11 -12.84
N SER A 147 -12.78 -2.39 -13.10
CA SER A 147 -13.46 -2.78 -14.35
C SER A 147 -14.84 -2.17 -14.48
N SER A 148 -15.57 -2.00 -13.38
CA SER A 148 -16.90 -1.39 -13.35
C SER A 148 -16.95 0.07 -13.82
N TYR A 149 -15.80 0.72 -14.00
CA TYR A 149 -15.68 2.13 -14.39
C TYR A 149 -14.77 2.32 -15.60
N ASP A 150 -14.42 1.24 -16.30
CA ASP A 150 -13.49 1.30 -17.45
C ASP A 150 -12.11 1.91 -17.08
N LEU A 151 -11.65 1.73 -15.84
CA LEU A 151 -10.33 2.17 -15.37
C LEU A 151 -9.27 1.11 -15.71
N TYR A 152 -9.16 0.83 -17.02
CA TYR A 152 -8.42 -0.31 -17.54
C TYR A 152 -6.91 -0.20 -17.29
N ARG A 153 -6.34 1.01 -17.33
CA ARG A 153 -4.89 1.17 -17.12
C ARG A 153 -4.53 1.00 -15.65
N ALA A 154 -5.30 1.59 -14.73
CA ALA A 154 -5.10 1.43 -13.30
C ALA A 154 -5.27 -0.03 -12.88
N ARG A 155 -6.30 -0.70 -13.39
CA ARG A 155 -6.50 -2.15 -13.20
C ARG A 155 -5.28 -2.95 -13.66
N LYS A 156 -4.81 -2.72 -14.89
CA LYS A 156 -3.65 -3.42 -15.44
C LYS A 156 -2.38 -3.15 -14.63
N ALA A 157 -2.17 -1.90 -14.21
CA ALA A 157 -1.03 -1.52 -13.39
C ALA A 157 -1.06 -2.21 -12.02
N TYR A 158 -2.23 -2.32 -11.38
CA TYR A 158 -2.39 -3.06 -10.13
C TYR A 158 -2.04 -4.55 -10.31
N LEU A 159 -2.64 -5.23 -11.30
CA LEU A 159 -2.38 -6.65 -11.54
C LEU A 159 -0.90 -6.91 -11.85
N SER A 160 -0.27 -6.03 -12.64
CA SER A 160 1.18 -6.09 -12.88
C SER A 160 1.97 -5.93 -11.59
N SER A 161 1.57 -5.00 -10.72
CA SER A 161 2.27 -4.75 -9.46
C SER A 161 2.25 -5.96 -8.52
N VAL A 162 1.14 -6.69 -8.47
CA VAL A 162 1.00 -7.94 -7.70
C VAL A 162 1.88 -9.02 -8.32
N GLN A 163 1.82 -9.19 -9.64
CA GLN A 163 2.65 -10.17 -10.36
C GLN A 163 4.16 -9.93 -10.19
N ASP A 164 4.59 -8.67 -10.26
CA ASP A 164 5.99 -8.30 -10.06
C ASP A 164 6.43 -8.59 -8.62
N ALA A 165 5.60 -8.27 -7.62
CA ALA A 165 5.85 -8.60 -6.23
C ALA A 165 5.96 -10.13 -6.01
N HIS A 166 5.09 -10.91 -6.63
CA HIS A 166 5.16 -12.38 -6.60
C HIS A 166 6.46 -12.91 -7.19
N SER A 167 6.88 -12.37 -8.34
CA SER A 167 8.14 -12.76 -8.97
C SER A 167 9.35 -12.46 -8.06
N VAL A 168 9.34 -11.32 -7.37
CA VAL A 168 10.43 -10.97 -6.43
C VAL A 168 10.39 -11.88 -5.20
N LEU A 169 9.22 -12.15 -4.61
CA LEU A 169 9.08 -13.06 -3.46
C LEU A 169 9.50 -14.49 -3.81
N ALA A 170 9.11 -15.00 -4.97
CA ALA A 170 9.52 -16.33 -5.43
C ALA A 170 11.03 -16.44 -5.64
N LYS A 171 11.66 -15.39 -6.19
CA LYS A 171 13.11 -15.32 -6.35
C LYS A 171 13.81 -15.27 -4.99
N LEU A 172 13.30 -14.46 -4.07
CA LEU A 172 13.78 -14.34 -2.70
C LEU A 172 13.75 -15.70 -1.99
N TRP A 173 12.60 -16.38 -2.02
CA TRP A 173 12.44 -17.72 -1.48
C TRP A 173 13.46 -18.69 -2.09
N SER A 174 13.53 -18.76 -3.43
CA SER A 174 14.46 -19.65 -4.12
C SER A 174 15.93 -19.43 -3.76
N ILE A 175 16.32 -18.20 -3.42
CA ILE A 175 17.67 -17.88 -2.97
C ILE A 175 17.85 -18.32 -1.51
N CYS A 176 16.92 -17.95 -0.64
CA CYS A 176 17.01 -18.25 0.79
C CYS A 176 16.84 -19.75 1.14
N THR A 177 16.26 -20.57 0.25
CA THR A 177 16.17 -22.03 0.43
C THR A 177 17.40 -22.80 -0.02
N LYS A 178 18.31 -22.17 -0.78
CA LYS A 178 19.48 -22.84 -1.34
C LYS A 178 20.61 -23.03 -0.33
N LEU A 179 20.39 -22.71 0.94
CA LEU A 179 21.36 -22.80 2.03
C LEU A 179 22.00 -24.20 2.06
N ASP A 180 23.19 -24.30 1.46
CA ASP A 180 24.07 -25.45 1.56
C ASP A 180 25.16 -25.11 2.58
N HIS A 181 25.34 -25.97 3.58
CA HIS A 181 26.39 -25.83 4.57
C HIS A 181 27.80 -25.62 3.97
N ARG A 182 28.05 -26.06 2.73
CA ARG A 182 29.35 -25.87 2.05
C ARG A 182 29.57 -24.44 1.56
N HIS A 183 28.49 -23.71 1.29
CA HIS A 183 28.51 -22.37 0.72
C HIS A 183 27.74 -21.36 1.58
N ILE A 184 27.53 -21.70 2.84
CA ILE A 184 26.56 -21.04 3.71
C ILE A 184 26.81 -19.55 3.93
N GLU A 185 28.06 -19.12 3.93
CA GLU A 185 28.41 -17.70 3.96
C GLU A 185 27.93 -16.96 2.71
N ASN A 186 28.14 -17.55 1.52
CA ASN A 186 27.69 -16.98 0.26
C ASN A 186 26.16 -17.00 0.17
N ASP A 187 25.53 -18.12 0.53
CA ASP A 187 24.08 -18.30 0.45
C ASP A 187 23.33 -17.34 1.39
N LEU A 188 23.85 -17.15 2.62
CA LEU A 188 23.30 -16.17 3.57
C LEU A 188 23.42 -14.75 3.04
N ARG A 189 24.58 -14.38 2.49
CA ARG A 189 24.80 -13.07 1.87
C ARG A 189 23.88 -12.83 0.67
N GLU A 190 23.69 -13.83 -0.19
CA GLU A 190 22.77 -13.73 -1.33
C GLU A 190 21.32 -13.55 -0.87
N CYS A 191 20.90 -14.28 0.16
CA CYS A 191 19.57 -14.11 0.77
C CYS A 191 19.37 -12.69 1.33
N THR A 192 20.35 -12.14 2.06
CA THR A 192 20.31 -10.76 2.56
C THR A 192 20.29 -9.71 1.43
N GLN A 193 20.95 -9.97 0.30
CA GLN A 193 20.90 -9.06 -0.85
C GLN A 193 19.53 -9.13 -1.55
N ALA A 194 18.97 -10.33 -1.68
CA ALA A 194 17.65 -10.52 -2.26
C ALA A 194 16.55 -9.88 -1.40
N SER A 195 16.66 -9.92 -0.07
CA SER A 195 15.68 -9.29 0.83
C SER A 195 15.65 -7.77 0.66
N LYS A 196 16.83 -7.14 0.49
CA LYS A 196 16.95 -5.70 0.16
C LYS A 196 16.37 -5.35 -1.20
N ALA A 197 16.50 -6.23 -2.19
CA ALA A 197 15.89 -5.99 -3.51
C ALA A 197 14.35 -5.95 -3.44
N PHE A 198 13.73 -6.72 -2.55
CA PHE A 198 12.29 -6.62 -2.29
C PHE A 198 11.88 -5.29 -1.65
N GLU A 199 12.71 -4.76 -0.75
CA GLU A 199 12.51 -3.44 -0.12
C GLU A 199 12.35 -2.32 -1.15
N GLU A 200 13.12 -2.38 -2.25
CA GLU A 200 13.09 -1.40 -3.34
C GLU A 200 11.97 -1.67 -4.36
N ALA A 201 11.74 -2.93 -4.73
CA ALA A 201 10.83 -3.28 -5.81
C ALA A 201 9.35 -3.07 -5.45
N TYR A 202 8.96 -3.44 -4.22
CA TYR A 202 7.54 -3.41 -3.82
C TYR A 202 6.94 -1.99 -3.80
N PRO A 203 7.58 -0.97 -3.19
CA PRO A 203 7.06 0.39 -3.23
C PRO A 203 6.95 0.93 -4.65
N LYS A 204 7.94 0.62 -5.52
CA LYS A 204 7.91 1.05 -6.92
C LYS A 204 6.70 0.50 -7.67
N ALA A 205 6.40 -0.79 -7.48
CA ALA A 205 5.25 -1.44 -8.09
C ALA A 205 3.91 -0.78 -7.67
N LYS A 206 3.78 -0.41 -6.38
CA LYS A 206 2.59 0.32 -5.88
C LYS A 206 2.53 1.75 -6.41
N LEU A 207 3.65 2.44 -6.60
CA LEU A 207 3.69 3.77 -7.21
C LEU A 207 3.14 3.74 -8.65
N ASP A 208 3.56 2.77 -9.45
CA ASP A 208 3.11 2.64 -10.85
C ASP A 208 1.58 2.46 -10.93
N PHE A 209 0.99 1.68 -10.02
CA PHE A 209 -0.45 1.56 -9.87
C PHE A 209 -1.11 2.91 -9.52
N LEU A 210 -0.59 3.61 -8.52
CA LEU A 210 -1.18 4.87 -8.06
C LEU A 210 -1.09 5.98 -9.10
N SER A 211 0.00 6.05 -9.86
CA SER A 211 0.14 6.97 -10.98
C SER A 211 -0.87 6.66 -12.08
N ALA A 212 -1.09 5.39 -12.41
CA ALA A 212 -2.11 5.00 -13.38
C ALA A 212 -3.54 5.35 -12.91
N LEU A 213 -3.81 5.20 -11.60
CA LEU A 213 -5.09 5.56 -10.99
C LEU A 213 -5.32 7.07 -11.04
N GLU A 214 -4.31 7.87 -10.68
CA GLU A 214 -4.34 9.33 -10.79
C GLU A 214 -4.64 9.78 -12.22
N GLU A 215 -3.89 9.28 -13.20
CA GLU A 215 -4.06 9.66 -14.60
C GLU A 215 -5.46 9.35 -15.13
N GLU A 216 -6.05 8.22 -14.75
CA GLU A 216 -7.38 7.85 -15.22
C GLU A 216 -8.48 8.65 -14.52
N PHE A 217 -8.33 8.98 -13.24
CA PHE A 217 -9.24 9.89 -12.55
C PHE A 217 -9.13 11.33 -13.07
N GLU A 218 -7.93 11.86 -13.30
CA GLU A 218 -7.73 13.21 -13.85
C GLU A 218 -8.41 13.40 -15.21
N LYS A 219 -8.49 12.35 -16.03
CA LYS A 219 -9.18 12.39 -17.33
C LYS A 219 -10.70 12.51 -17.21
N ARG A 220 -11.26 12.15 -16.06
CA ARG A 220 -12.71 12.00 -15.84
C ARG A 220 -13.31 13.06 -14.92
N VAL A 221 -12.48 13.85 -14.25
CA VAL A 221 -12.95 14.92 -13.34
C VAL A 221 -12.64 16.31 -13.90
N GLU A 222 -13.52 17.26 -13.62
CA GLU A 222 -13.36 18.67 -14.01
C GLU A 222 -12.28 19.37 -13.17
N HIS A 223 -12.28 19.16 -11.86
CA HIS A 223 -11.37 19.81 -10.91
C HIS A 223 -10.01 19.10 -10.77
N ARG A 224 -9.27 18.97 -11.87
CA ARG A 224 -8.00 18.20 -11.94
C ARG A 224 -6.94 18.65 -10.95
N GLN A 225 -6.79 19.95 -10.71
CA GLN A 225 -5.77 20.47 -9.78
C GLN A 225 -6.03 20.04 -8.33
N ASN A 226 -7.30 19.95 -7.92
CA ASN A 226 -7.67 19.52 -6.57
C ASN A 226 -7.43 18.04 -6.40
N LEU A 227 -7.77 17.26 -7.43
CA LEU A 227 -7.44 15.83 -7.47
C LEU A 227 -5.94 15.60 -7.35
N ARG A 228 -5.10 16.34 -8.09
CA ARG A 228 -3.64 16.20 -8.04
C ARG A 228 -3.07 16.54 -6.66
N LYS A 229 -3.54 17.61 -6.03
CA LYS A 229 -3.12 17.97 -4.66
C LYS A 229 -3.44 16.85 -3.67
N PHE A 230 -4.65 16.29 -3.76
CA PHE A 230 -5.08 15.18 -2.93
C PHE A 230 -4.29 13.89 -3.22
N ALA A 231 -4.13 13.54 -4.50
CA ALA A 231 -3.37 12.39 -4.95
C ALA A 231 -1.93 12.45 -4.43
N ASN A 232 -1.26 13.60 -4.52
CA ASN A 232 0.10 13.77 -3.99
C ASN A 232 0.21 13.44 -2.49
N ILE A 233 -0.77 13.87 -1.68
CA ILE A 233 -0.80 13.58 -0.24
C ILE A 233 -1.01 12.09 -0.01
N ILE A 234 -2.05 11.51 -0.61
CA ILE A 234 -2.41 10.10 -0.40
C ILE A 234 -1.33 9.16 -0.93
N VAL A 235 -0.74 9.46 -2.10
CA VAL A 235 0.35 8.67 -2.67
C VAL A 235 1.56 8.69 -1.72
N ALA A 236 1.92 9.84 -1.14
CA ALA A 236 3.01 9.90 -0.19
C ALA A 236 2.76 9.01 1.05
N GLU A 237 1.53 9.03 1.59
CA GLU A 237 1.13 8.18 2.70
C GLU A 237 1.18 6.69 2.33
N MET A 238 0.60 6.32 1.19
CA MET A 238 0.62 4.94 0.70
C MET A 238 2.04 4.43 0.46
N MET A 239 2.92 5.28 -0.06
CA MET A 239 4.32 4.93 -0.26
C MET A 239 5.07 4.74 1.06
N ALA A 240 4.70 5.45 2.12
CA ALA A 240 5.24 5.19 3.45
C ALA A 240 4.79 3.81 3.98
N ILE A 241 3.53 3.43 3.78
CA ILE A 241 3.01 2.11 4.16
C ILE A 241 3.71 0.99 3.38
N ALA A 242 3.81 1.13 2.06
CA ALA A 242 4.46 0.13 1.21
C ALA A 242 5.93 -0.10 1.60
N ARG A 243 6.66 0.97 1.93
CA ARG A 243 8.04 0.88 2.43
C ARG A 243 8.11 0.19 3.79
N HIS A 244 7.22 0.53 4.71
CA HIS A 244 7.20 -0.10 6.02
C HIS A 244 6.96 -1.62 5.89
N MET A 245 5.96 -2.02 5.09
CA MET A 245 5.67 -3.42 4.81
C MET A 245 6.89 -4.15 4.21
N SER A 246 7.56 -3.56 3.22
CA SER A 246 8.72 -4.21 2.60
C SER A 246 9.93 -4.28 3.53
N GLN A 247 10.08 -3.32 4.44
CA GLN A 247 11.09 -3.33 5.51
C GLN A 247 10.86 -4.42 6.53
N GLU A 248 9.62 -4.69 6.94
CA GLU A 248 9.32 -5.78 7.87
C GLU A 248 9.72 -7.14 7.29
N VAL A 249 9.42 -7.38 6.01
CA VAL A 249 9.87 -8.60 5.29
C VAL A 249 11.40 -8.68 5.24
N SER A 250 12.05 -7.58 4.84
CA SER A 250 13.51 -7.51 4.75
C SER A 250 14.18 -7.78 6.10
N LYS A 251 13.62 -7.24 7.18
CA LYS A 251 14.12 -7.37 8.55
C LYS A 251 14.04 -8.79 9.07
N VAL A 252 12.88 -9.46 8.95
CA VAL A 252 12.73 -10.85 9.42
C VAL A 252 13.77 -11.76 8.77
N LEU A 253 13.96 -11.63 7.46
CA LEU A 253 14.92 -12.44 6.71
C LEU A 253 16.35 -12.08 7.09
N THR A 254 16.68 -10.79 7.18
CA THR A 254 18.04 -10.32 7.53
C THR A 254 18.42 -10.78 8.94
N ASP A 255 17.59 -10.50 9.95
CA ASP A 255 17.81 -10.92 11.34
C ASP A 255 18.02 -12.42 11.45
N THR A 256 17.21 -13.20 10.71
CA THR A 256 17.32 -14.67 10.68
C THR A 256 18.65 -15.10 10.05
N THR A 257 19.02 -14.53 8.90
CA THR A 257 20.29 -14.86 8.24
C THR A 257 21.51 -14.48 9.09
N GLU A 258 21.47 -13.35 9.80
CA GLU A 258 22.54 -12.93 10.70
C GLU A 258 22.64 -13.82 11.94
N GLY A 259 21.50 -14.17 12.55
CA GLY A 259 21.47 -15.09 13.68
C GLY A 259 22.06 -16.44 13.33
N LEU A 260 21.68 -16.96 12.16
CA LEU A 260 22.22 -18.19 11.62
C LEU A 260 23.72 -18.11 11.28
N ALA A 261 24.20 -16.98 10.76
CA ALA A 261 25.63 -16.75 10.52
C ALA A 261 26.42 -16.72 11.83
N LYS A 262 25.88 -16.14 12.91
CA LYS A 262 26.48 -16.16 14.25
C LYS A 262 26.56 -17.59 14.79
N LEU A 263 25.46 -18.34 14.70
CA LEU A 263 25.43 -19.74 15.15
C LEU A 263 26.42 -20.63 14.38
N ALA A 264 26.65 -20.32 13.09
CA ALA A 264 27.64 -20.99 12.26
C ALA A 264 29.10 -20.57 12.53
N GLY A 265 29.35 -19.63 13.44
CA GLY A 265 30.68 -19.08 13.73
C GLY A 265 31.26 -18.23 12.59
N LEU A 266 30.42 -17.75 11.66
CA LEU A 266 30.83 -16.93 10.52
C LEU A 266 30.89 -15.43 10.84
N LEU A 267 30.31 -15.03 11.96
CA LEU A 267 30.39 -13.67 12.50
C LEU A 267 31.07 -13.71 13.86
N PRO A 268 31.98 -12.76 14.17
CA PRO A 268 32.64 -12.72 15.46
C PRO A 268 31.60 -12.57 16.58
N GLU A 269 31.73 -13.38 17.64
CA GLU A 269 31.00 -13.20 18.90
C GLU A 269 31.48 -11.90 19.56
N GLY A 270 30.83 -10.78 19.23
CA GLY A 270 31.07 -9.50 19.91
C GLY A 270 31.39 -8.34 18.97
N ALA A 271 30.34 -7.72 18.44
CA ALA A 271 30.28 -6.27 18.34
C ALA A 271 29.17 -5.79 19.29
N ASN A 272 29.26 -6.17 20.57
CA ASN A 272 28.46 -5.51 21.59
C ASN A 272 29.03 -4.11 21.79
N ALA A 273 28.16 -3.12 21.59
CA ALA A 273 28.40 -1.72 21.88
C ALA A 273 28.76 -1.52 23.36
N THR A 274 30.04 -1.53 23.71
CA THR A 274 30.59 -0.97 24.96
C THR A 274 32.10 -0.76 24.81
N GLU A 275 32.49 0.28 24.07
CA GLU A 275 33.80 0.94 24.26
C GLU A 275 33.77 2.33 23.61
N ALA A 276 32.89 3.18 24.12
CA ALA A 276 32.92 4.63 23.90
C ALA A 276 32.51 5.34 25.20
N ALA A 277 33.17 4.99 26.30
CA ALA A 277 33.09 5.70 27.58
C ALA A 277 34.26 5.34 28.50
N ALA A 278 35.51 5.42 28.00
CA ALA A 278 36.70 5.55 28.83
C ALA A 278 37.93 5.81 27.95
N SER A 279 38.10 7.06 27.51
CA SER A 279 39.40 7.74 27.31
C SER A 279 39.15 9.22 27.02
#